data_AF-A0A837NZ15-F1
#
_entry.id   AF-A0A837NZ15-F1
#
_cell.length_a   1.000
_cell.length_b   1.000
_cell.length_c   1.000
_cell.angle_alpha   90.00
_cell.angle_beta   90.00
_cell.angle_gamma   90.00
#
_symmetry.space_group_name_H-M   'P 1'
#
loop_
_entity.id
_entity.type
_entity.pdbx_description
1 polymer ?
#
loop_
_entity_poly.entity_id
_entity_poly.type
_entity_poly.pdbx_seq_one_letter_code
_entity_poly.pdbx_strand_id
1 'polypeptide(L)'
;MQGIGTSATRANVLEVLKKRGYLVTEKNKLHVSEAGTTLCKAVELEPLLTSPEMTAKWEQALQQISTEERTPDNFLSQIKKFVAKLIADVPAQLTGSSAIKQQINHQQQAQKSAEVFLETPQATVLNKQKFYIVKPKQGEDFTLPKKWSSKALGKTAIKALVTKGETSKLKGFKSKKGKAFAAKLKLDGHKLSFDFD
;
A
#
# COMPACT_ATOMS: atom_id res chain seq x y z
N MET A 1 -29.69 7.91 23.55
CA MET A 1 -28.92 6.96 22.72
C MET A 1 -27.46 7.01 23.16
N GLN A 2 -26.96 6.00 23.87
CA GLN A 2 -25.52 5.84 24.05
C GLN A 2 -24.94 5.48 22.68
N GLY A 3 -24.24 6.44 22.06
CA GLY A 3 -23.55 6.21 20.80
C GLY A 3 -22.34 5.31 21.02
N ILE A 4 -21.92 4.61 19.96
CA ILE A 4 -20.75 3.73 19.94
C ILE A 4 -19.52 4.52 20.44
N GLY A 5 -18.93 4.06 21.54
CA GLY A 5 -17.71 4.60 22.13
C GLY A 5 -17.87 5.89 22.94
N THR A 6 -16.91 6.11 23.84
CA THR A 6 -16.76 7.37 24.57
C THR A 6 -16.17 8.46 23.68
N SER A 7 -16.31 9.75 24.06
CA SER A 7 -15.76 10.88 23.30
C SER A 7 -14.25 10.72 23.01
N ALA A 8 -13.48 10.22 23.98
CA ALA A 8 -12.05 9.98 23.85
C ALA A 8 -11.74 8.84 22.84
N THR A 9 -12.55 7.77 22.86
CA THR A 9 -12.37 6.63 21.95
C THR A 9 -12.70 7.01 20.51
N ARG A 10 -13.73 7.83 20.27
CA ARG A 10 -14.15 8.25 18.93
C ARG A 10 -13.08 9.05 18.19
N ALA A 11 -12.42 9.98 18.87
CA ALA A 11 -11.33 10.76 18.28
C ALA A 11 -10.16 9.85 17.87
N ASN A 12 -9.80 8.89 18.73
CA ASN A 12 -8.72 7.95 18.44
C ASN A 12 -9.05 7.00 17.28
N VAL A 13 -10.31 6.54 17.17
CA VAL A 13 -10.77 5.72 16.04
C VAL A 13 -10.65 6.47 14.71
N LEU A 14 -11.05 7.75 14.66
CA LEU A 14 -10.92 8.56 13.45
C LEU A 14 -9.46 8.73 13.01
N GLU A 15 -8.55 8.98 13.95
CA GLU A 15 -7.12 9.08 13.67
C GLU A 15 -6.53 7.76 13.16
N VAL A 16 -6.93 6.62 13.74
CA VAL A 16 -6.51 5.30 13.26
C VAL A 16 -7.01 5.02 11.85
N LEU A 17 -8.27 5.35 11.53
CA LEU A 17 -8.85 5.14 10.19
C LEU A 17 -8.15 6.01 9.13
N LYS A 18 -7.82 7.27 9.45
CA LYS A 18 -7.00 8.13 8.58
C LYS A 18 -5.59 7.56 8.40
N LYS A 19 -4.92 7.16 9.49
CA LYS A 19 -3.56 6.62 9.46
C LYS A 19 -3.45 5.35 8.63
N ARG A 20 -4.49 4.50 8.65
CA ARG A 20 -4.57 3.28 7.82
C ARG A 20 -5.04 3.53 6.39
N GLY A 21 -5.35 4.77 6.03
CA GLY A 21 -5.75 5.16 4.67
C GLY A 21 -7.18 4.78 4.30
N TYR A 22 -8.05 4.48 5.27
CA TYR A 22 -9.47 4.19 5.02
C TYR A 22 -10.32 5.45 4.90
N LEU A 23 -9.85 6.56 5.49
CA LEU A 23 -10.46 7.89 5.37
C LEU A 23 -9.44 8.87 4.78
N VAL A 24 -9.92 9.74 3.89
CA VAL A 24 -9.16 10.84 3.31
C VAL A 24 -9.86 12.17 3.60
N THR A 25 -9.09 13.25 3.72
CA THR A 25 -9.64 14.59 3.95
C THR A 25 -9.54 15.37 2.64
N GLU A 26 -10.69 15.72 2.05
CA GLU A 26 -10.77 16.56 0.85
C GLU A 26 -11.62 17.78 1.15
N LYS A 27 -11.12 18.99 0.85
CA LYS A 27 -11.84 20.26 1.06
C LYS A 27 -12.42 20.39 2.48
N ASN A 28 -11.64 19.99 3.50
CA ASN A 28 -12.04 20.01 4.91
C ASN A 28 -13.25 19.10 5.26
N LYS A 29 -13.56 18.12 4.39
CA LYS A 29 -14.57 17.08 4.61
C LYS A 29 -13.89 15.71 4.64
N LEU A 30 -14.44 14.80 5.45
CA LEU A 30 -14.00 13.41 5.50
C LEU A 30 -14.69 12.60 4.41
N HIS A 31 -13.90 11.90 3.62
CA HIS A 31 -14.34 10.99 2.57
C HIS A 31 -13.80 9.59 2.82
N VAL A 32 -14.59 8.57 2.50
CA VAL A 32 -14.14 7.17 2.56
C VAL A 32 -13.26 6.90 1.35
N SER A 33 -12.07 6.33 1.56
CA SER A 33 -11.17 5.97 0.48
C SER A 33 -11.67 4.74 -0.28
N GLU A 34 -11.06 4.44 -1.42
CA GLU A 34 -11.35 3.21 -2.15
C GLU A 34 -11.07 1.96 -1.28
N ALA A 35 -9.97 1.98 -0.51
CA ALA A 35 -9.64 0.91 0.44
C ALA A 35 -10.65 0.82 1.59
N GLY A 36 -11.14 1.97 2.09
CA GLY A 36 -12.19 2.01 3.10
C GLY A 36 -13.52 1.45 2.58
N THR A 37 -13.85 1.73 1.32
CA THR A 37 -15.04 1.18 0.67
C THR A 37 -14.94 -0.34 0.50
N THR A 38 -13.78 -0.85 0.09
CA THR A 38 -13.53 -2.31 0.02
C THR A 38 -13.64 -2.95 1.40
N LEU A 39 -13.10 -2.31 2.44
CA LEU A 39 -13.23 -2.80 3.81
C LEU A 39 -14.70 -2.86 4.23
N CYS A 40 -15.48 -1.80 4.00
CA CYS A 40 -16.91 -1.78 4.31
C CYS A 40 -17.65 -2.93 3.64
N LYS A 41 -17.43 -3.16 2.34
CA LYS A 41 -18.05 -4.28 1.60
C LYS A 41 -17.63 -5.64 2.13
N ALA A 42 -16.37 -5.79 2.56
CA ALA A 42 -15.87 -7.04 3.11
C ALA A 42 -16.47 -7.34 4.49
N VAL A 43 -16.66 -6.33 5.35
CA VAL A 43 -17.28 -6.51 6.68
C VAL A 43 -18.80 -6.59 6.62
N GLU A 44 -19.43 -6.05 5.57
CA GLU A 44 -20.88 -6.13 5.35
C GLU A 44 -21.36 -7.57 5.14
N LEU A 45 -20.47 -8.47 4.70
CA LEU A 45 -20.72 -9.91 4.65
C LEU A 45 -20.98 -10.52 6.04
N GLU A 46 -20.55 -9.84 7.11
CA GLU A 46 -20.74 -10.27 8.50
C GLU A 46 -21.56 -9.23 9.27
N PRO A 47 -22.91 -9.25 9.17
CA PRO A 47 -23.81 -8.25 9.76
C PRO A 47 -23.65 -8.10 11.29
N LEU A 48 -23.17 -9.15 11.96
CA LEU A 48 -22.93 -9.13 13.40
C LEU A 48 -21.74 -8.24 13.79
N LEU A 49 -20.75 -8.07 12.91
CA LEU A 49 -19.58 -7.24 13.16
C LEU A 49 -19.84 -5.75 12.96
N THR A 50 -20.79 -5.41 12.09
CA THR A 50 -21.17 -4.03 11.77
C THR A 50 -22.37 -3.55 12.56
N SER A 51 -23.03 -4.43 13.32
CA SER A 51 -24.21 -4.09 14.12
C SER A 51 -23.88 -3.15 15.28
N PRO A 52 -24.51 -1.95 15.34
CA PRO A 52 -24.44 -1.05 16.48
C PRO A 52 -24.95 -1.70 17.77
N GLU A 53 -25.93 -2.60 17.66
CA GLU A 53 -26.56 -3.27 18.80
C GLU A 53 -25.60 -4.28 19.44
N MET A 54 -24.84 -5.02 18.62
CA MET A 54 -23.81 -5.94 19.11
C MET A 54 -22.69 -5.17 19.80
N THR A 55 -22.29 -4.03 19.22
CA THR A 55 -21.29 -3.13 19.81
C THR A 55 -21.77 -2.59 21.15
N ALA A 56 -23.02 -2.13 21.24
CA ALA A 56 -23.61 -1.66 22.49
C ALA A 56 -23.68 -2.76 23.56
N LYS A 57 -24.02 -4.00 23.19
CA LYS A 57 -24.01 -5.15 24.12
C LYS A 57 -22.62 -5.43 24.68
N TRP A 58 -21.57 -5.26 23.86
CA TRP A 58 -20.19 -5.44 24.32
C TRP A 58 -19.76 -4.32 25.27
N GLU A 59 -20.09 -3.06 24.96
CA GLU A 59 -19.82 -1.94 25.85
C GLU A 59 -20.55 -2.10 27.20
N GLN A 60 -21.81 -2.54 27.19
CA GLN A 60 -22.56 -2.84 28.40
C GLN A 60 -21.92 -3.98 29.21
N ALA A 61 -21.49 -5.06 28.55
CA ALA A 61 -20.81 -6.16 29.21
C ALA A 61 -19.47 -5.72 29.85
N LEU A 62 -18.71 -4.87 29.17
CA LEU A 62 -17.48 -4.28 29.71
C LEU A 62 -17.75 -3.37 30.91
N GLN A 63 -18.84 -2.60 30.87
CA GLN A 63 -19.27 -1.77 32.00
C GLN A 63 -19.64 -2.62 33.22
N GLN A 64 -20.40 -3.70 33.04
CA GLN A 64 -20.78 -4.64 34.12
C GLN A 64 -19.59 -5.37 34.72
N ILE A 65 -18.55 -5.65 33.93
CA ILE A 65 -17.29 -6.19 34.45
C ILE A 65 -16.56 -5.14 35.29
N SER A 66 -16.56 -3.87 34.86
CA SER A 66 -15.95 -2.77 35.61
C SER A 66 -16.65 -2.48 36.94
N THR A 67 -17.93 -2.84 37.08
CA THR A 67 -18.70 -2.70 38.32
C THR A 67 -18.80 -3.99 39.13
N GLU A 68 -18.03 -5.03 38.77
CA GLU A 68 -18.01 -6.35 39.42
C GLU A 68 -19.35 -7.13 39.39
N GLU A 69 -20.32 -6.66 38.59
CA GLU A 69 -21.62 -7.32 38.38
C GLU A 69 -21.53 -8.55 37.47
N ARG A 70 -20.39 -8.74 36.79
CA ARG A 70 -20.14 -9.85 35.87
C ARG A 70 -18.69 -10.30 35.89
N THR A 71 -18.46 -11.61 35.92
CA THR A 71 -17.12 -12.19 35.82
C THR A 71 -16.55 -12.07 34.40
N PRO A 72 -15.27 -11.69 34.23
CA PRO A 72 -14.61 -11.60 32.93
C PRO A 72 -14.62 -12.92 32.13
N ASP A 73 -14.57 -14.06 32.81
CA ASP A 73 -14.46 -15.38 32.17
C ASP A 73 -15.60 -15.71 31.22
N ASN A 74 -16.83 -15.40 31.62
CA ASN A 74 -18.00 -15.66 30.80
C ASN A 74 -18.04 -14.77 29.55
N PHE A 75 -17.58 -13.51 29.68
CA PHE A 75 -17.46 -12.61 28.53
C PHE A 75 -16.37 -13.09 27.57
N LEU A 76 -15.20 -13.45 28.08
CA LEU A 76 -14.09 -13.92 27.26
C LEU A 76 -14.42 -15.25 26.55
N SER A 77 -15.15 -16.16 27.21
CA SER A 77 -15.66 -17.40 26.61
C SER A 77 -16.58 -17.14 25.42
N GLN A 78 -17.48 -16.15 25.53
CA GLN A 78 -18.37 -15.74 24.44
C GLN A 78 -17.58 -15.15 23.26
N ILE A 79 -16.59 -14.30 23.52
CA ILE A 79 -15.70 -13.76 22.48
C ILE A 79 -14.95 -14.89 21.77
N LYS A 80 -14.40 -15.85 22.51
CA LYS A 80 -13.69 -17.00 21.92
C LYS A 80 -14.59 -17.81 20.99
N LYS A 81 -15.83 -18.11 21.42
CA LYS A 81 -16.82 -18.82 20.58
C LYS A 81 -17.19 -18.01 19.33
N PHE A 82 -17.34 -16.70 19.47
CA PHE A 82 -17.65 -15.81 18.35
C PHE A 82 -16.50 -15.77 17.32
N VAL A 83 -15.25 -15.64 17.78
CA VAL A 83 -14.06 -15.68 16.91
C VAL A 83 -13.94 -17.03 16.21
N ALA A 84 -14.16 -18.14 16.92
CA ALA A 84 -14.11 -19.48 16.33
C ALA A 84 -15.17 -19.65 15.22
N LYS A 85 -16.39 -19.12 15.44
CA LYS A 85 -17.45 -19.12 14.44
C LYS A 85 -17.06 -18.30 13.20
N LEU A 86 -16.52 -17.10 13.39
CA LEU A 86 -16.06 -16.27 12.27
C LEU A 86 -14.96 -16.94 11.45
N ILE A 87 -14.01 -17.63 12.10
CA ILE A 87 -12.94 -18.35 11.39
C ILE A 87 -13.52 -19.47 10.51
N ALA A 88 -14.61 -20.11 10.93
CA ALA A 88 -15.29 -21.14 10.14
C ALA A 88 -16.12 -20.55 8.99
N ASP A 89 -16.84 -19.46 9.24
CA ASP A 89 -17.85 -18.93 8.31
C ASP A 89 -17.26 -17.99 7.25
N VAL A 90 -16.27 -17.16 7.62
CA VAL A 90 -15.70 -16.11 6.74
C VAL A 90 -14.96 -16.68 5.51
N PRO A 91 -14.14 -17.74 5.59
CA PRO A 91 -13.48 -18.29 4.41
C PRO A 91 -14.45 -18.83 3.35
N ALA A 92 -15.58 -19.40 3.77
CA ALA A 92 -16.63 -19.88 2.87
C ALA A 92 -17.35 -18.73 2.15
N GLN A 93 -17.57 -17.61 2.85
CA GLN A 93 -18.22 -16.43 2.26
C GLN A 93 -17.28 -15.64 1.32
N LEU A 94 -16.00 -15.50 1.69
CA LEU A 94 -15.00 -14.81 0.85
C LEU A 94 -14.63 -15.59 -0.43
N THR A 95 -14.77 -16.92 -0.41
CA THR A 95 -14.49 -17.74 -1.60
C THR A 95 -15.62 -17.67 -2.63
N GLY A 96 -16.87 -17.46 -2.20
CA GLY A 96 -18.05 -17.30 -3.07
C GLY A 96 -18.24 -15.92 -3.69
N SER A 97 -17.71 -14.85 -3.10
CA SER A 97 -17.86 -13.48 -3.64
C SER A 97 -16.80 -13.14 -4.70
N SER A 98 -17.04 -13.55 -5.95
CA SER A 98 -16.25 -13.18 -7.13
C SER A 98 -16.00 -11.66 -7.25
N ALA A 99 -16.97 -10.84 -6.80
CA ALA A 99 -16.90 -9.37 -6.82
C ALA A 99 -15.77 -8.80 -5.92
N ILE A 100 -15.51 -9.38 -4.75
CA ILE A 100 -14.46 -8.89 -3.84
C ILE A 100 -13.08 -9.24 -4.40
N LYS A 101 -12.90 -10.44 -4.96
CA LYS A 101 -11.66 -10.84 -5.64
C LYS A 101 -11.35 -9.95 -6.84
N GLN A 102 -12.36 -9.62 -7.66
CA GLN A 102 -12.19 -8.73 -8.80
C GLN A 102 -11.81 -7.30 -8.39
N GLN A 103 -12.41 -6.79 -7.31
CA GLN A 103 -12.16 -5.44 -6.83
C GLN A 103 -10.79 -5.31 -6.12
N ILE A 104 -10.35 -6.34 -5.37
CA ILE A 104 -8.98 -6.44 -4.84
C ILE A 104 -7.95 -6.47 -5.97
N ASN A 105 -8.20 -7.24 -7.04
CA ASN A 105 -7.31 -7.27 -8.20
C ASN A 105 -7.24 -5.91 -8.92
N HIS A 106 -8.35 -5.19 -9.04
CA HIS A 106 -8.38 -3.84 -9.62
C HIS A 106 -7.60 -2.83 -8.76
N GLN A 107 -7.70 -2.91 -7.43
CA GLN A 107 -6.95 -2.06 -6.50
C GLN A 107 -5.45 -2.36 -6.50
N GLN A 108 -5.07 -3.62 -6.59
CA GLN A 108 -3.66 -4.01 -6.77
C GLN A 108 -3.10 -3.53 -8.12
N GLN A 109 -3.90 -3.54 -9.19
CA GLN A 109 -3.49 -2.98 -10.48
C GLN A 109 -3.37 -1.45 -10.45
N ALA A 110 -4.29 -0.73 -9.80
CA ALA A 110 -4.20 0.73 -9.66
C ALA A 110 -2.96 1.19 -8.86
N GLN A 111 -2.60 0.46 -7.80
CA GLN A 111 -1.35 0.71 -7.06
C GLN A 111 -0.10 0.32 -7.87
N LYS A 112 -0.14 -0.74 -8.68
CA LYS A 112 0.95 -1.09 -9.59
C LYS A 112 1.18 0.01 -10.63
N SER A 113 0.11 0.53 -11.23
CA SER A 113 0.14 1.61 -12.23
C SER A 113 0.72 2.91 -11.68
N ALA A 114 0.46 3.24 -10.41
CA ALA A 114 1.02 4.43 -9.76
C ALA A 114 2.53 4.34 -9.53
N GLU A 115 3.10 3.13 -9.45
CA GLU A 115 4.55 2.92 -9.36
C GLU A 115 5.24 2.81 -10.73
N VAL A 116 4.50 2.69 -11.85
CA VAL A 116 5.12 2.62 -13.19
C VAL A 116 5.69 3.99 -13.57
N PHE A 117 7.01 4.11 -13.54
CA PHE A 117 7.75 5.31 -13.94
C PHE A 117 7.79 5.46 -15.47
N LEU A 118 7.98 4.34 -16.16
CA LEU A 118 8.16 4.28 -17.60
C LEU A 118 7.78 2.88 -18.08
N GLU A 119 6.92 2.80 -19.09
CA GLU A 119 6.65 1.57 -19.81
C GLU A 119 7.17 1.70 -21.24
N THR A 120 7.90 0.68 -21.69
CA THR A 120 8.46 0.60 -23.04
C THR A 120 8.11 -0.77 -23.63
N PRO A 121 8.15 -0.93 -24.97
CA PRO A 121 7.91 -2.23 -25.58
C PRO A 121 8.81 -3.36 -25.04
N GLN A 122 9.99 -3.00 -24.51
CA GLN A 122 11.04 -3.92 -24.08
C GLN A 122 11.08 -4.13 -22.56
N ALA A 123 10.56 -3.20 -21.75
CA ALA A 123 10.60 -3.30 -20.29
C ALA A 123 9.63 -2.34 -19.59
N THR A 124 9.24 -2.72 -18.38
CA THR A 124 8.48 -1.88 -17.43
C THR A 124 9.41 -1.42 -16.32
N VAL A 125 9.46 -0.12 -16.06
CA VAL A 125 10.29 0.50 -15.03
C VAL A 125 9.42 1.00 -13.89
N LEU A 126 9.69 0.52 -12.68
CA LEU A 126 9.00 0.92 -11.45
C LEU A 126 9.82 1.94 -10.67
N ASN A 127 9.14 2.93 -10.10
CA ASN A 127 9.71 3.99 -9.30
C ASN A 127 9.78 3.59 -7.81
N LYS A 128 10.97 3.34 -7.25
CA LYS A 128 11.16 3.18 -5.79
C LYS A 128 11.95 4.36 -5.23
N GLN A 129 11.92 4.61 -3.91
CA GLN A 129 12.48 5.84 -3.32
C GLN A 129 13.93 6.16 -3.78
N LYS A 130 14.84 5.19 -3.75
CA LYS A 130 16.28 5.39 -4.06
C LYS A 130 16.74 4.88 -5.43
N PHE A 131 15.98 3.98 -6.04
CA PHE A 131 16.33 3.30 -7.30
C PHE A 131 15.08 3.05 -8.15
N TYR A 132 15.29 2.73 -9.42
CA TYR A 132 14.32 2.21 -10.35
C TYR A 132 14.46 0.68 -10.39
N ILE A 133 13.34 -0.04 -10.43
CA ILE A 133 13.34 -1.48 -10.74
C ILE A 133 13.00 -1.60 -12.22
N VAL A 134 13.86 -2.23 -13.01
CA VAL A 134 13.63 -2.50 -14.42
C VAL A 134 13.23 -3.96 -14.54
N LYS A 135 12.02 -4.19 -15.07
CA LYS A 135 11.50 -5.50 -15.43
C LYS A 135 11.50 -5.65 -16.94
N PRO A 136 12.55 -6.20 -17.56
CA PRO A 136 12.56 -6.46 -18.99
C PRO A 136 11.57 -7.56 -19.36
N LYS A 137 11.01 -7.52 -20.58
CA LYS A 137 10.11 -8.59 -21.07
C LYS A 137 10.84 -9.89 -21.35
N GLN A 138 12.14 -9.82 -21.62
CA GLN A 138 13.04 -10.95 -21.81
C GLN A 138 14.32 -10.66 -21.01
N GLY A 139 14.64 -11.52 -20.05
CA GLY A 139 15.79 -11.36 -19.15
C GLY A 139 15.37 -11.28 -17.69
N GLU A 140 16.34 -10.97 -16.83
CA GLU A 140 16.15 -10.86 -15.39
C GLU A 140 15.85 -9.43 -14.95
N ASP A 141 15.10 -9.29 -13.85
CA ASP A 141 14.85 -8.02 -13.21
C ASP A 141 16.15 -7.44 -12.64
N PHE A 142 16.43 -6.17 -12.90
CA PHE A 142 17.58 -5.47 -12.33
C PHE A 142 17.21 -4.09 -11.81
N THR A 143 18.13 -3.46 -11.06
CA THR A 143 17.90 -2.15 -10.44
C THR A 143 18.84 -1.09 -10.98
N LEU A 144 18.32 0.12 -11.17
CA LEU A 144 19.10 1.29 -11.58
C LEU A 144 19.02 2.39 -10.51
N PRO A 145 20.14 3.00 -10.10
CA PRO A 145 20.08 4.08 -9.12
C PRO A 145 19.43 5.33 -9.72
N LYS A 146 18.66 6.07 -8.91
CA LYS A 146 18.07 7.36 -9.36
C LYS A 146 19.10 8.45 -9.58
N LYS A 147 20.24 8.36 -8.90
CA LYS A 147 21.35 9.29 -9.00
C LYS A 147 22.61 8.51 -9.27
N TRP A 148 23.36 8.95 -10.27
CA TRP A 148 24.68 8.42 -10.59
C TRP A 148 25.68 9.56 -10.61
N SER A 149 26.73 9.46 -9.79
CA SER A 149 27.76 10.49 -9.69
C SER A 149 27.21 11.92 -9.52
N SER A 150 26.36 12.09 -8.50
CA SER A 150 25.64 13.33 -8.17
C SER A 150 24.61 13.83 -9.20
N LYS A 151 24.43 13.14 -10.34
CA LYS A 151 23.45 13.49 -11.37
C LYS A 151 22.20 12.62 -11.26
N ALA A 152 21.03 13.25 -11.20
CA ALA A 152 19.76 12.52 -11.30
C ALA A 152 19.54 11.98 -12.73
N LEU A 153 19.17 10.71 -12.82
CA LEU A 153 18.82 10.02 -14.06
C LEU A 153 17.32 10.20 -14.31
N GLY A 154 16.98 11.03 -15.30
CA GLY A 154 15.60 11.29 -15.69
C GLY A 154 15.03 10.23 -16.64
N LYS A 155 13.75 10.38 -16.98
CA LYS A 155 12.99 9.45 -17.83
C LYS A 155 13.71 9.11 -19.16
N THR A 156 14.31 10.11 -19.81
CA THR A 156 15.03 9.92 -21.09
C THR A 156 16.28 9.06 -20.95
N ALA A 157 17.07 9.26 -19.88
CA ALA A 157 18.28 8.48 -19.63
C ALA A 157 17.93 7.03 -19.30
N ILE A 158 16.93 6.82 -18.42
CA ILE A 158 16.44 5.48 -18.07
C ILE A 158 15.85 4.78 -19.30
N LYS A 159 15.07 5.48 -20.13
CA LYS A 159 14.56 4.92 -21.40
C LYS A 159 15.71 4.49 -22.32
N ALA A 160 16.74 5.32 -22.49
CA ALA A 160 17.87 5.00 -23.34
C ALA A 160 18.66 3.78 -22.83
N LEU A 161 18.96 3.73 -21.52
CA LEU A 161 19.64 2.58 -20.90
C LEU A 161 18.87 1.27 -21.08
N VAL A 162 17.55 1.31 -20.90
CA VAL A 162 16.71 0.11 -20.96
C VAL A 162 16.43 -0.34 -22.39
N THR A 163 16.43 0.59 -23.35
CA THR A 163 16.11 0.28 -24.77
C THR A 163 17.32 0.05 -25.66
N LYS A 164 18.43 0.74 -25.40
CA LYS A 164 19.64 0.73 -26.23
C LYS A 164 20.86 0.21 -25.48
N GLY A 165 20.78 0.00 -24.16
CA GLY A 165 21.94 -0.32 -23.34
C GLY A 165 22.85 0.89 -23.03
N GLU A 166 22.59 2.06 -23.61
CA GLU A 166 23.42 3.26 -23.43
C GLU A 166 22.62 4.57 -23.48
N THR A 167 23.15 5.63 -22.87
CA THR A 167 22.61 6.99 -22.97
C THR A 167 23.39 7.83 -23.97
N SER A 168 22.74 8.89 -24.48
CA SER A 168 23.46 10.01 -25.09
C SER A 168 24.40 10.70 -24.08
N LYS A 169 25.32 11.54 -24.56
CA LYS A 169 26.28 12.27 -23.71
C LYS A 169 25.53 13.18 -22.73
N LEU A 170 25.61 12.87 -21.44
CA LEU A 170 24.98 13.62 -20.35
C LEU A 170 26.01 14.53 -19.68
N LYS A 171 25.66 15.80 -19.47
CA LYS A 171 26.48 16.77 -18.73
C LYS A 171 26.10 16.78 -17.24
N GLY A 172 27.06 17.13 -16.38
CA GLY A 172 26.81 17.42 -14.96
C GLY A 172 27.11 16.28 -14.00
N PHE A 173 27.91 15.28 -14.40
CA PHE A 173 28.50 14.33 -13.45
C PHE A 173 29.64 14.99 -12.67
N LYS A 174 29.88 14.58 -11.42
CA LYS A 174 30.99 15.13 -10.60
C LYS A 174 32.05 14.08 -10.33
N SER A 175 33.31 14.38 -10.63
CA SER A 175 34.44 13.51 -10.29
C SER A 175 34.66 13.45 -8.77
N LYS A 176 35.49 12.51 -8.30
CA LYS A 176 35.92 12.46 -6.87
C LYS A 176 36.54 13.78 -6.39
N LYS A 177 37.12 14.57 -7.31
CA LYS A 177 37.69 15.90 -7.05
C LYS A 177 36.68 17.04 -7.23
N GLY A 178 35.38 16.74 -7.34
CA GLY A 178 34.29 17.73 -7.47
C GLY A 178 34.12 18.38 -8.85
N LYS A 179 35.07 18.20 -9.78
CA LYS A 179 34.99 18.76 -11.14
C LYS A 179 33.85 18.14 -11.93
N ALA A 180 33.05 18.98 -12.59
CA ALA A 180 31.96 18.55 -13.44
C ALA A 180 32.48 18.00 -14.78
N PHE A 181 31.90 16.92 -15.28
CA PHE A 181 32.23 16.34 -16.57
C PHE A 181 30.98 15.83 -17.30
N ALA A 182 31.16 15.52 -18.59
CA ALA A 182 30.13 14.95 -19.44
C ALA A 182 30.55 13.56 -19.92
N ALA A 183 29.64 12.60 -19.85
CA ALA A 183 29.91 11.21 -20.24
C ALA A 183 28.61 10.55 -20.73
N LYS A 184 28.73 9.46 -21.48
CA LYS A 184 27.63 8.53 -21.71
C LYS A 184 27.58 7.55 -20.54
N LEU A 185 26.42 6.95 -20.33
CA LEU A 185 26.25 5.85 -19.39
C LEU A 185 25.93 4.61 -20.19
N LYS A 186 26.61 3.51 -19.88
CA LYS A 186 26.38 2.20 -20.50
C LYS A 186 25.92 1.21 -19.43
N LEU A 187 25.06 0.29 -19.85
CA LEU A 187 24.63 -0.86 -19.09
C LEU A 187 25.53 -2.04 -19.48
N ASP A 188 26.37 -2.48 -18.56
CA ASP A 188 27.21 -3.67 -18.73
C ASP A 188 26.61 -4.80 -17.86
N GLY A 189 25.83 -5.68 -18.50
CA GLY A 189 24.93 -6.60 -17.83
C GLY A 189 23.90 -5.85 -16.98
N HIS A 190 24.00 -5.96 -15.66
CA HIS A 190 23.11 -5.29 -14.69
C HIS A 190 23.78 -4.10 -13.97
N LYS A 191 24.96 -3.65 -14.42
CA LYS A 191 25.74 -2.60 -13.76
C LYS A 191 25.88 -1.36 -14.64
N LEU A 192 25.77 -0.18 -14.02
CA LEU A 192 26.00 1.09 -14.70
C LEU A 192 27.50 1.43 -14.76
N SER A 193 28.00 1.81 -15.93
CA SER A 193 29.37 2.28 -16.15
C SER A 193 29.39 3.58 -16.96
N PHE A 194 30.49 4.34 -16.85
CA PHE A 194 30.73 5.51 -17.70
C PHE A 194 31.35 5.07 -19.02
N ASP A 195 30.87 5.67 -20.10
CA ASP A 195 31.44 5.55 -21.42
C ASP A 195 31.86 6.96 -21.89
N PHE A 196 33.14 7.11 -22.24
CA PHE A 196 33.75 8.39 -22.59
C PHE A 196 33.99 8.58 -24.08
N ASP A 197 33.68 7.56 -24.89
CA ASP A 197 33.78 7.63 -26.36
C ASP A 197 32.71 8.55 -26.98
#